data_AF-A0A2E3GP50-F1
#
_entry.id   AF-A0A2E3GP50-F1
#
_cell.length_a   1.000
_cell.length_b   1.000
_cell.length_c   1.000
_cell.angle_alpha   90.00
_cell.angle_beta   90.00
_cell.angle_gamma   90.00
#
_symmetry.space_group_name_H-M   'P 1'
#
loop_
_entity.id
_entity.type
_entity.pdbx_description
1 polymer ?
#
loop_
_entity_poly.entity_id
_entity_poly.type
_entity_poly.pdbx_seq_one_letter_code
_entity_poly.pdbx_strand_id
1 'polypeptide(L)'
;MEAFLTFAKDVGAPIAGALVMGVFIMLVLKQLMDGIISTLGTLTSFAESLENRARVMSNEILKIDLLVSSALELKPDIDRVARAENFIEDEKLDVRRD
;
A
#
# COMPACT_ATOMS: atom_id res chain seq x y z
N MET A 1 -29.45 -47.41 -31.20
CA MET A 1 -29.58 -46.66 -29.95
C MET A 1 -28.30 -46.73 -29.12
N GLU A 2 -27.72 -47.91 -28.91
CA GLU A 2 -26.52 -48.08 -28.07
C GLU A 2 -25.28 -47.31 -28.58
N ALA A 3 -24.99 -47.34 -29.88
CA ALA A 3 -23.85 -46.62 -30.46
C ALA A 3 -23.90 -45.09 -30.24
N PHE A 4 -25.09 -44.49 -30.20
CA PHE A 4 -25.27 -43.07 -29.92
C PHE A 4 -25.00 -42.74 -28.45
N LEU A 5 -25.39 -43.63 -27.52
CA LEU A 5 -25.12 -43.47 -26.09
C LEU A 5 -23.63 -43.64 -25.76
N THR A 6 -22.93 -44.54 -26.46
CA THR A 6 -21.47 -44.69 -26.32
C THR A 6 -20.75 -43.44 -26.83
N PHE A 7 -21.13 -42.95 -28.02
CA PHE A 7 -20.57 -41.71 -28.57
C PHE A 7 -20.83 -40.52 -27.63
N ALA A 8 -22.06 -40.33 -27.17
CA ALA A 8 -22.41 -39.25 -26.23
C ALA A 8 -21.62 -39.32 -24.91
N LYS A 9 -21.29 -40.52 -24.42
CA LYS A 9 -20.40 -40.69 -23.27
C LYS A 9 -18.96 -40.29 -23.58
N ASP A 10 -18.43 -40.72 -24.73
CA ASP A 10 -17.05 -40.49 -25.12
C ASP A 10 -16.74 -39.02 -25.37
N VAL A 11 -17.69 -38.22 -25.88
CA VAL A 11 -17.55 -36.75 -26.01
C VAL A 11 -18.03 -35.99 -24.77
N GLY A 12 -19.00 -36.52 -24.02
CA GLY A 12 -19.54 -35.87 -22.83
C GLY A 12 -18.54 -35.76 -21.68
N ALA A 13 -17.77 -36.82 -21.42
CA ALA A 13 -16.73 -36.83 -20.39
C ALA A 13 -15.62 -35.78 -20.62
N PRO A 14 -15.00 -35.66 -21.82
CA PRO A 14 -13.97 -34.65 -22.06
C PRO A 14 -14.52 -33.22 -22.07
N ILE A 15 -15.75 -32.98 -22.55
CA ILE A 15 -16.38 -31.65 -22.50
C ILE A 15 -16.66 -31.22 -21.05
N ALA A 16 -17.21 -32.12 -20.23
CA ALA A 16 -17.43 -31.85 -18.81
C ALA A 16 -16.10 -31.61 -18.08
N GLY A 17 -15.07 -32.39 -18.38
CA GLY A 17 -13.71 -32.20 -17.84
C GLY A 17 -13.12 -30.83 -18.21
N ALA A 18 -13.25 -30.41 -19.46
CA ALA A 18 -12.76 -29.11 -19.93
C ALA A 18 -13.48 -27.94 -19.25
N LEU A 19 -14.80 -28.03 -19.02
CA LEU A 19 -15.57 -27.01 -18.31
C LEU A 19 -15.13 -26.88 -16.85
N VAL A 20 -14.98 -28.01 -16.15
CA VAL A 20 -14.51 -28.03 -14.76
C VAL A 20 -13.09 -27.46 -14.66
N MET A 21 -12.19 -27.85 -15.57
CA MET A 21 -10.83 -27.33 -15.60
C MET A 21 -10.77 -25.84 -15.95
N GLY A 22 -11.63 -25.36 -16.84
CA GLY A 22 -11.73 -23.93 -17.17
C GLY A 22 -12.11 -23.08 -15.95
N VAL A 23 -13.10 -23.54 -15.16
CA VAL A 23 -13.48 -22.87 -13.91
C VAL A 23 -12.35 -22.95 -12.88
N PHE A 24 -11.70 -24.11 -12.76
CA PHE A 24 -10.59 -24.32 -11.82
C PHE A 24 -9.41 -23.38 -12.10
N ILE A 25 -9.00 -23.23 -13.36
CA ILE A 25 -7.90 -22.32 -13.73
C ILE A 25 -8.23 -20.88 -13.34
N MET A 26 -9.47 -20.43 -13.53
CA MET A 26 -9.89 -19.09 -13.14
C MET A 26 -9.78 -18.87 -11.62
N LEU A 27 -10.10 -19.87 -10.81
CA LEU A 27 -9.95 -19.79 -9.35
C LEU A 27 -8.47 -19.71 -8.93
N VAL A 28 -7.59 -20.49 -9.56
CA VAL A 28 -6.15 -20.46 -9.27
C VAL A 28 -5.55 -19.11 -9.62
N LEU A 29 -5.91 -18.53 -10.76
CA LEU A 29 -5.44 -17.20 -11.17
C LEU A 29 -5.87 -16.11 -10.17
N LYS A 30 -7.12 -16.17 -9.70
CA LYS A 30 -7.62 -15.26 -8.65
C LYS A 30 -6.81 -15.40 -7.36
N GLN A 31 -6.64 -16.63 -6.88
CA GLN A 31 -5.90 -16.91 -5.64
C GLN A 31 -4.46 -16.40 -5.71
N LEU A 32 -3.79 -16.57 -6.85
CA LEU A 32 -2.44 -16.06 -7.06
C LEU A 32 -2.39 -14.53 -7.02
N MET A 33 -3.32 -13.86 -7.70
CA MET A 33 -3.37 -12.40 -7.75
C MET A 33 -3.71 -11.79 -6.38
N ASP A 34 -4.66 -12.38 -5.66
CA ASP A 34 -5.01 -11.97 -4.30
C ASP A 34 -3.83 -12.11 -3.34
N GLY A 35 -3.03 -13.18 -3.51
CA GLY A 35 -1.79 -13.37 -2.75
C GLY A 35 -0.77 -12.25 -2.99
N ILE A 36 -0.61 -11.82 -4.23
CA ILE A 36 0.28 -10.70 -4.59
C ILE A 36 -0.25 -9.39 -4.00
N ILE A 37 -1.55 -9.10 -4.15
CA ILE A 37 -2.18 -7.88 -3.61
C ILE A 37 -2.01 -7.80 -2.09
N SER A 38 -2.20 -8.91 -1.38
CA SER A 38 -2.01 -8.99 0.08
C SER A 38 -0.56 -8.67 0.49
N THR A 39 0.41 -9.22 -0.26
CA THR A 39 1.84 -8.95 -0.01
C THR A 39 2.18 -7.48 -0.25
N LEU A 40 1.65 -6.88 -1.32
CA LEU A 40 1.80 -5.45 -1.60
C LEU A 40 1.18 -4.60 -0.49
N GLY A 41 -0.03 -4.93 -0.03
CA GLY A 41 -0.67 -4.22 1.08
C GLY A 41 0.15 -4.26 2.38
N THR A 42 0.76 -5.41 2.68
CA THR A 42 1.65 -5.56 3.84
C THR A 42 2.90 -4.69 3.71
N LEU A 43 3.53 -4.68 2.53
CA LEU A 43 4.70 -3.83 2.27
C LEU A 43 4.35 -2.33 2.38
N THR A 44 3.21 -1.92 1.83
CA THR A 44 2.72 -0.54 1.93
C THR A 44 2.53 -0.14 3.39
N SER A 45 1.94 -1.01 4.21
CA SER A 45 1.78 -0.74 5.65
C SER A 45 3.13 -0.57 6.37
N PHE A 46 4.15 -1.35 6.01
CA PHE A 46 5.49 -1.16 6.55
C PHE A 46 6.13 0.16 6.09
N ALA A 47 5.95 0.54 4.83
CA ALA A 47 6.45 1.81 4.31
C ALA A 47 5.78 3.00 5.01
N GLU A 48 4.45 2.99 5.19
CA GLU A 48 3.70 4.02 5.93
C GLU A 48 4.15 4.12 7.38
N SER A 49 4.35 2.99 8.05
CA SER A 49 4.86 2.95 9.44
C SER A 49 6.26 3.56 9.55
N LEU A 50 7.13 3.27 8.59
CA LEU A 50 8.48 3.83 8.55
C LEU A 50 8.44 5.34 8.26
N GLU A 51 7.58 5.77 7.35
CA GLU A 51 7.38 7.18 7.04
C GLU A 51 6.87 7.96 8.25
N ASN A 52 5.93 7.42 9.01
CA ASN A 52 5.44 8.04 10.24
C ASN A 52 6.55 8.21 11.27
N ARG A 53 7.43 7.21 11.44
CA ARG A 53 8.60 7.32 12.32
C ARG A 53 9.59 8.38 11.85
N ALA A 54 9.84 8.46 10.54
CA ALA A 54 10.70 9.49 9.98
C ALA A 54 10.12 10.90 10.20
N ARG A 55 8.80 11.08 10.05
CA ARG A 55 8.12 12.35 10.35
C ARG A 55 8.23 12.72 11.83
N VAL A 56 7.93 11.78 12.73
CA VAL A 56 8.03 12.02 14.18
C VAL A 56 9.47 12.42 14.54
N MET A 57 10.48 11.70 14.02
CA MET A 57 11.88 12.03 14.24
C MET A 57 12.25 13.42 13.73
N SER A 58 11.78 13.80 12.53
CA SER A 58 12.00 15.14 11.98
C SER A 58 11.44 16.24 12.90
N ASN A 59 10.24 16.03 13.46
CA ASN A 59 9.62 16.97 14.39
C ASN A 59 10.37 17.03 15.73
N GLU A 60 10.83 15.89 16.25
CA GLU A 60 11.60 15.83 17.50
C GLU A 60 12.97 16.52 17.36
N ILE A 61 13.67 16.31 16.24
CA ILE A 61 14.96 16.97 15.98
C ILE A 61 14.80 18.49 15.97
N LEU A 62 13.76 19.01 15.33
CA LEU A 62 13.47 20.45 15.33
C LEU A 62 13.21 20.96 16.73
N LYS A 63 12.42 20.22 17.52
CA LYS A 63 12.14 20.58 18.91
C LYS A 63 13.41 20.60 19.78
N ILE A 64 14.30 19.62 19.59
CA ILE A 64 15.59 19.57 20.28
C ILE A 64 16.43 20.80 19.93
N ASP A 65 16.54 21.17 18.66
CA ASP A 65 17.34 22.34 18.25
C ASP A 65 16.79 23.65 18.84
N LEU A 66 15.46 23.78 18.94
CA LEU A 66 14.83 24.92 19.61
C LEU A 66 15.15 24.98 21.10
N LEU A 67 15.06 23.83 21.78
CA LEU A 67 15.37 23.73 23.22
C LEU A 67 16.85 24.02 23.50
N VAL A 68 17.75 23.50 22.66
CA VAL A 68 19.20 23.74 22.77
C VAL A 68 19.52 25.20 22.48
N SER A 69 18.93 25.79 21.44
CA SER A 69 19.09 27.22 21.13
C SER A 69 18.61 28.10 22.28
N SER A 70 17.44 27.80 22.86
CA SER A 70 16.91 28.53 24.01
C SER A 70 17.78 28.36 25.26
N ALA A 71 18.39 27.19 25.47
CA ALA A 71 19.25 26.93 26.62
C ALA A 71 20.63 27.62 26.49
N LEU A 72 21.10 27.83 25.26
CA LEU A 72 22.36 28.52 24.96
C LEU A 72 22.17 30.03 24.69
N GLU A 73 20.98 30.59 24.93
CA GLU A 73 20.61 31.98 24.63
C GLU A 73 20.83 32.38 23.16
N LEU A 74 20.84 31.40 22.25
CA LEU A 74 20.91 31.61 20.81
C LEU A 74 19.52 31.91 20.27
N LYS A 75 19.42 32.82 19.29
CA LYS A 75 18.16 33.10 18.60
C LYS A 75 17.64 31.80 17.95
N PRO A 76 16.49 31.26 18.37
CA PRO A 76 15.92 30.08 17.73
C PRO A 76 15.51 30.39 16.28
N ASP A 77 15.81 29.48 15.36
CA ASP A 77 15.44 29.59 13.94
C ASP A 77 13.95 29.25 13.73
N ILE A 78 13.12 30.24 14.01
CA ILE A 78 11.66 30.22 13.85
C ILE A 78 11.21 30.08 12.38
N ASP A 79 12.04 30.50 11.42
CA ASP A 79 11.72 30.35 9.99
C ASP A 79 11.82 28.88 9.57
N ARG A 80 12.72 28.11 10.19
CA ARG A 80 12.82 26.66 9.95
C ARG A 80 11.64 25.89 10.55
N VAL A 81 11.11 26.33 11.69
CA VAL A 81 9.88 25.77 12.29
C VAL A 81 8.68 26.09 11.40
N ALA A 82 8.56 27.34 10.96
CA ALA A 82 7.51 27.79 10.06
C ALA A 82 7.57 27.16 8.67
N ARG A 83 8.65 26.45 8.29
CA ARG A 83 8.71 25.63 7.07
C ARG A 83 8.48 24.13 7.31
N ALA A 84 8.68 23.67 8.54
CA ALA A 84 8.51 22.26 8.89
C ALA A 84 7.07 21.92 9.29
N GLU A 85 6.40 22.84 10.00
CA GLU A 85 4.98 22.73 10.37
C GLU A 85 4.03 23.06 9.21
N ASN A 86 4.53 23.84 8.24
CA ASN A 86 3.74 24.32 7.12
C ASN A 86 4.18 23.63 5.83
N PHE A 87 3.29 22.84 5.23
CA PHE A 87 3.50 22.36 3.86
C PHE A 87 3.39 23.56 2.91
N ILE A 88 4.52 24.02 2.37
CA ILE A 88 4.55 24.99 1.28
C ILE A 88 4.52 24.19 -0.02
N GLU A 89 3.33 24.00 -0.57
CA GLU A 89 3.13 23.48 -1.92
C GLU A 89 2.70 24.68 -2.79
N ASP A 90 3.40 24.93 -3.90
CA ASP A 90 3.14 26.06 -4.81
C ASP A 90 3.15 27.46 -4.16
N GLU A 91 4.18 27.76 -3.35
CA GLU A 91 4.39 29.07 -2.69
C GLU A 91 3.24 29.53 -1.78
N LYS A 92 2.28 28.65 -1.47
CA LYS A 92 1.16 28.93 -0.59
C LYS A 92 1.17 27.98 0.59
N LEU A 93 0.87 28.55 1.75
CA LEU A 93 0.68 27.82 2.99
C LEU A 93 -0.58 26.95 2.84
N ASP A 94 -0.44 25.62 2.73
CA ASP A 94 -1.59 24.73 2.78
C ASP A 94 -2.01 24.52 4.24
N VAL A 95 -2.98 25.33 4.67
CA VAL A 95 -3.58 25.30 6.01
C VAL A 95 -4.60 24.17 6.19
N ARG A 96 -4.92 23.36 5.17
CA ARG A 96 -6.06 22.40 5.21
C ARG A 96 -5.78 21.09 5.95
N ARG A 97 -4.73 21.02 6.77
CA ARG A 97 -4.31 19.81 7.47
C ARG A 97 -4.27 20.02 8.99
N ASP A 98 -5.27 20.73 9.50
CA ASP A 98 -5.89 20.48 10.80
C ASP A 98 -7.00 19.41 10.69
#